data_AF-A0A7Y2D0F7-F1
#
_entry.id   AF-A0A7Y2D0F7-F1
#
_cell.length_a   1.000
_cell.length_b   1.000
_cell.length_c   1.000
_cell.angle_alpha   90.00
_cell.angle_beta   90.00
_cell.angle_gamma   90.00
#
_symmetry.space_group_name_H-M   'P 1'
#
loop_
_entity.id
_entity.type
_entity.pdbx_description
1 polymer ?
#
loop_
_entity_poly.entity_id
_entity_poly.type
_entity_poly.pdbx_seq_one_letter_code
_entity_poly.pdbx_strand_id
1 'polypeptide(L)'
;MLQLTETKIRAGVWEGILTGAGEEEPSIEATHQTRPVQGLKLQRNEAENYWLVSLPIPPEAISEGVQTILLNDTANDHQLGSITLLAGDAMSEDVRAEIDLLRAELDLLKRAFRRHCAETA
;
A
#
# COMPACT_ATOMS: atom_id res chain seq x y z
N MET A 1 -16.08 -9.97 11.24
CA MET A 1 -14.93 -10.37 10.41
C MET A 1 -13.91 -9.27 10.51
N LEU A 2 -12.65 -9.61 10.75
CA LEU A 2 -11.57 -8.63 10.83
C LEU A 2 -11.36 -7.97 9.47
N GLN A 3 -11.21 -6.64 9.46
CA GLN A 3 -10.87 -5.88 8.26
C GLN A 3 -9.69 -4.97 8.55
N LEU A 4 -8.64 -5.11 7.74
CA LEU A 4 -7.44 -4.29 7.81
C LEU A 4 -7.43 -3.27 6.67
N THR A 5 -7.34 -2.00 7.02
CA THR A 5 -7.26 -0.89 6.06
C THR A 5 -5.92 -0.20 6.22
N GLU A 6 -5.13 -0.16 5.15
CA GLU A 6 -3.90 0.64 5.12
C GLU A 6 -4.22 2.12 5.28
N THR A 7 -3.38 2.82 6.05
CA THR A 7 -3.49 4.28 6.21
C THR A 7 -2.33 5.01 5.57
N LYS A 8 -1.08 4.65 5.90
CA LYS A 8 0.13 5.31 5.40
C LYS A 8 1.39 4.50 5.71
N ILE A 9 2.47 4.85 5.01
CA ILE A 9 3.84 4.50 5.37
C ILE A 9 4.60 5.79 5.69
N ARG A 10 5.27 5.86 6.84
CA ARG A 10 6.08 7.02 7.23
C ARG A 10 7.31 6.58 8.03
N ALA A 11 8.48 7.11 7.66
CA ALA A 11 9.75 6.86 8.37
C ALA A 11 10.05 5.35 8.56
N GLY A 12 9.77 4.54 7.54
CA GLY A 12 10.00 3.09 7.56
C GLY A 12 8.98 2.29 8.40
N VAL A 13 7.89 2.92 8.85
CA VAL A 13 6.80 2.24 9.56
C VAL A 13 5.55 2.27 8.69
N TRP A 14 4.98 1.10 8.45
CA TRP A 14 3.64 0.95 7.88
C TRP A 14 2.59 1.04 8.98
N GLU A 15 1.49 1.74 8.71
CA GLU A 15 0.38 1.92 9.63
C GLU A 15 -0.96 1.54 8.99
N GLY A 16 -1.78 0.81 9.73
CA GLY A 16 -3.12 0.40 9.33
C GLY A 16 -4.13 0.51 10.47
N ILE A 17 -5.40 0.47 10.12
CA ILE A 17 -6.52 0.39 11.06
C ILE A 17 -7.16 -0.99 10.89
N LEU A 18 -7.31 -1.71 11.99
CA LEU A 18 -8.03 -2.97 12.05
C LEU A 18 -9.37 -2.76 12.76
N THR A 19 -10.46 -3.11 12.08
CA THR A 19 -11.81 -3.09 12.63
C THR A 19 -12.36 -4.50 12.80
N GLY A 20 -13.37 -4.65 13.66
CA GLY A 20 -14.05 -5.93 13.88
C GLY A 20 -13.42 -6.87 14.92
N ALA A 21 -12.32 -6.48 15.56
CA ALA A 21 -11.65 -7.27 16.61
C ALA A 21 -12.32 -7.17 17.99
N GLY A 22 -13.11 -6.12 18.24
CA GLY A 22 -13.69 -5.88 19.56
C GLY A 22 -12.65 -5.40 20.57
N GLU A 23 -12.81 -5.83 21.84
CA GLU A 23 -11.97 -5.37 22.96
C GLU A 23 -10.71 -6.21 23.16
N GLU A 24 -10.73 -7.46 22.71
CA GLU A 24 -9.60 -8.38 22.84
C GLU A 24 -8.55 -8.07 21.78
N GLU A 25 -7.28 -8.19 22.17
CA GLU A 25 -6.16 -7.95 21.25
C GLU A 25 -6.16 -9.02 20.15
N PRO A 26 -6.25 -8.62 18.87
CA PRO A 26 -6.31 -9.57 17.76
C PRO A 26 -4.95 -10.25 17.56
N SER A 27 -4.97 -11.54 17.23
CA SER A 27 -3.75 -12.30 16.94
C SER A 27 -3.34 -12.11 15.48
N ILE A 28 -2.45 -11.15 15.23
CA ILE A 28 -1.96 -10.82 13.89
C ILE A 28 -0.49 -11.15 13.78
N GLU A 29 -0.09 -11.77 12.67
CA GLU A 29 1.30 -11.94 12.29
C GLU A 29 1.59 -11.24 10.96
N ALA A 30 2.85 -10.82 10.79
CA ALA A 30 3.35 -10.33 9.53
C ALA A 30 4.45 -11.26 9.02
N THR A 31 4.46 -11.58 7.72
CA THR A 31 5.49 -12.43 7.11
C THR A 31 6.03 -11.83 5.81
N HIS A 32 7.35 -11.94 5.61
CA HIS A 32 8.03 -11.59 4.37
C HIS A 32 8.78 -12.84 3.89
N GLN A 33 8.48 -13.32 2.67
CA GLN A 33 9.04 -14.56 2.13
C GLN A 33 8.95 -15.73 3.14
N THR A 34 7.75 -15.93 3.71
CA THR A 34 7.43 -16.93 4.74
C THR A 34 8.18 -16.81 6.08
N ARG A 35 8.99 -15.76 6.26
CA ARG A 35 9.68 -15.48 7.52
C ARG A 35 8.91 -14.45 8.34
N PRO A 36 8.72 -14.66 9.66
CA PRO A 36 8.06 -13.68 10.51
C PRO A 36 8.79 -12.34 10.54
N VAL A 37 8.04 -11.25 10.37
CA VAL A 37 8.52 -9.88 10.52
C VAL A 37 8.30 -9.45 11.97
N GLN A 38 9.36 -8.94 12.59
CA GLN A 38 9.34 -8.52 13.99
C GLN A 38 8.84 -7.07 14.14
N GLY A 39 8.33 -6.74 15.33
CA GLY A 39 8.00 -5.37 15.71
C GLY A 39 6.59 -4.91 15.34
N LEU A 40 5.69 -5.82 14.95
CA LEU A 40 4.26 -5.54 14.87
C LEU A 40 3.75 -5.03 16.22
N LYS A 41 3.05 -3.90 16.21
CA LYS A 41 2.43 -3.30 17.39
C LYS A 41 0.94 -3.10 17.14
N LEU A 42 0.16 -3.40 18.16
CA LEU A 42 -1.27 -3.20 18.19
C LEU A 42 -1.61 -2.22 19.32
N GLN A 43 -2.38 -1.19 19.00
CA GLN A 43 -2.84 -0.22 19.98
C GLN A 43 -4.33 0.02 19.82
N ARG A 44 -5.11 -0.30 20.84
CA ARG A 44 -6.55 -0.05 20.84
C ARG A 44 -6.83 1.46 20.88
N ASN A 45 -7.72 1.90 19.99
CA ASN A 45 -8.40 3.18 20.12
C ASN A 45 -9.79 2.92 20.73
N GLU A 46 -9.94 3.21 22.02
CA GLU A 46 -11.18 2.99 22.77
C GLU A 46 -12.33 3.88 22.28
N ALA A 47 -12.04 5.11 21.84
CA ALA A 47 -13.06 6.08 21.43
C ALA A 47 -13.74 5.68 20.11
N GLU A 48 -12.95 5.14 19.18
CA GLU A 48 -13.39 4.84 17.81
C GLU A 48 -13.55 3.32 17.56
N ASN A 49 -13.33 2.50 18.59
CA ASN A 49 -13.48 1.03 18.57
C ASN A 49 -12.74 0.34 17.42
N TYR A 50 -11.47 0.70 17.23
CA TYR A 50 -10.57 0.04 16.29
C TYR A 50 -9.19 -0.18 16.89
N TRP A 51 -8.36 -0.97 16.22
CA TRP A 51 -6.96 -1.18 16.57
C TRP A 51 -6.05 -0.49 15.55
N LEU A 52 -5.11 0.33 16.03
CA LEU A 52 -3.99 0.81 15.24
C LEU A 52 -2.97 -0.31 15.13
N VAL A 53 -2.59 -0.61 13.89
CA VAL A 53 -1.57 -1.60 13.56
C VAL A 53 -0.35 -0.85 13.06
N SER A 54 0.81 -1.07 13.66
CA SER A 54 2.07 -0.48 13.20
C SER A 54 3.12 -1.57 12.99
N LEU A 55 3.75 -1.57 11.82
CA LEU A 55 4.79 -2.54 11.48
C LEU A 55 6.02 -1.82 10.91
N PRO A 56 7.17 -1.89 11.59
CA PRO A 56 8.44 -1.49 11.00
C PRO A 56 8.71 -2.34 9.75
N ILE A 57 8.98 -1.68 8.64
CA ILE A 57 9.38 -2.35 7.41
C ILE A 57 10.77 -2.96 7.64
N PRO A 58 10.92 -4.28 7.52
CA PRO A 58 12.21 -4.91 7.71
C PRO A 58 13.16 -4.51 6.58
N PRO A 59 14.44 -4.17 6.86
CA PRO A 59 15.39 -3.75 5.84
C PRO A 59 15.54 -4.75 4.69
N GLU A 60 15.44 -6.04 4.97
CA GLU A 60 15.47 -7.12 3.97
C GLU A 60 14.29 -7.11 2.97
N ALA A 61 13.19 -6.44 3.29
CA ALA A 61 12.08 -6.21 2.35
C ALA A 61 12.30 -4.99 1.44
N ILE A 62 13.34 -4.20 1.68
CA ILE A 62 13.77 -3.12 0.79
C ILE A 62 14.81 -3.70 -0.18
N SER A 63 14.32 -4.34 -1.23
CA SER A 63 15.11 -5.02 -2.24
C SER A 63 14.62 -4.67 -3.64
N GLU A 64 15.47 -4.87 -4.65
CA GLU A 64 15.09 -4.77 -6.06
C GLU A 64 13.79 -5.54 -6.35
N GLY A 65 12.92 -4.96 -7.18
CA GLY A 65 11.67 -5.58 -7.58
C GLY A 65 10.47 -5.17 -6.73
N VAL A 66 9.43 -5.99 -6.83
CA VAL A 66 8.26 -5.94 -5.94
C VAL A 66 8.50 -6.90 -4.78
N GLN A 67 8.35 -6.39 -3.57
CA GLN A 67 8.38 -7.18 -2.33
C GLN A 67 7.01 -7.08 -1.65
N THR A 68 6.52 -8.20 -1.13
CA THR A 68 5.22 -8.28 -0.45
C THR A 68 5.38 -8.82 0.96
N ILE A 69 4.83 -8.08 1.92
CA ILE A 69 4.68 -8.51 3.30
C ILE A 69 3.21 -8.86 3.52
N LEU A 70 2.91 -10.04 4.02
CA LEU A 70 1.53 -10.49 4.27
C LEU A 70 1.19 -10.25 5.73
N LEU A 71 -0.03 -9.78 6.00
CA LEU A 71 -0.59 -9.73 7.35
C LEU A 71 -1.71 -10.76 7.46
N ASN A 72 -1.60 -11.65 8.44
CA ASN A 72 -2.55 -12.74 8.65
C ASN A 72 -3.16 -12.67 10.06
N ASP A 73 -4.44 -13.01 10.16
CA ASP A 73 -5.09 -13.38 11.41
C ASP A 73 -4.76 -14.85 11.72
N THR A 74 -3.95 -15.08 12.74
CA THR A 74 -3.51 -16.42 13.13
C THR A 74 -4.58 -17.20 13.87
N ALA A 75 -5.61 -16.55 14.40
CA ALA A 75 -6.70 -17.23 15.11
C ALA A 75 -7.66 -17.93 14.11
N ASN A 76 -7.82 -17.35 12.92
CA ASN A 76 -8.76 -17.84 11.90
C ASN A 76 -8.08 -18.30 10.60
N ASP A 77 -6.75 -18.34 10.56
CA ASP A 77 -5.94 -18.70 9.36
C ASP A 77 -6.39 -17.91 8.12
N HIS A 78 -6.53 -16.59 8.28
CA HIS A 78 -7.09 -15.71 7.26
C HIS A 78 -6.14 -14.56 6.93
N GLN A 79 -5.85 -14.35 5.64
CA GLN A 79 -5.07 -13.20 5.19
C GLN A 79 -5.90 -11.92 5.32
N LEU A 80 -5.41 -10.97 6.11
CA LEU A 80 -6.05 -9.67 6.35
C LEU A 80 -5.69 -8.64 5.28
N GLY A 81 -4.47 -8.71 4.75
CA GLY A 81 -3.96 -7.76 3.78
C GLY A 81 -2.50 -8.00 3.44
N SER A 82 -1.92 -7.06 2.70
CA SER A 82 -0.52 -7.09 2.33
C SER A 82 0.06 -5.69 2.16
N ILE A 83 1.35 -5.55 2.46
CA ILE A 83 2.13 -4.35 2.17
C ILE A 83 2.95 -4.64 0.92
N THR A 84 2.90 -3.74 -0.06
CA THR A 84 3.69 -3.85 -1.29
C THR A 84 4.77 -2.77 -1.30
N LEU A 85 6.02 -3.19 -1.40
CA LEU A 85 7.18 -2.32 -1.55
C LEU A 85 7.73 -2.51 -2.96
N LEU A 86 7.84 -1.41 -3.70
CA LEU A 86 8.48 -1.38 -5.00
C LEU A 86 9.79 -0.59 -4.86
N ALA A 87 10.92 -1.23 -5.13
CA ALA A 87 12.22 -0.57 -5.11
C ALA A 87 13.08 -1.03 -6.29
N GLY A 88 14.00 -0.15 -6.71
CA GLY A 88 14.86 -0.42 -7.85
C GLY A 88 14.15 -0.34 -9.21
N ASP A 89 14.73 -0.97 -10.23
CA ASP A 89 14.25 -0.88 -11.61
C ASP A 89 13.40 -2.10 -12.00
N ALA A 90 12.28 -2.26 -11.31
CA ALA A 90 11.46 -3.47 -11.44
C ALA A 90 10.62 -3.53 -12.74
N MET A 91 10.34 -2.39 -13.38
CA MET A 91 9.38 -2.24 -14.50
C MET A 91 9.42 -0.85 -15.16
N SER A 92 10.45 -0.03 -14.89
CA SER A 92 10.26 1.43 -14.93
C SER A 92 10.52 2.08 -16.28
N GLU A 93 11.29 1.49 -17.18
CA GLU A 93 11.53 2.06 -18.51
C GLU A 93 10.30 1.91 -19.43
N ASP A 94 9.76 0.70 -19.57
CA ASP A 94 8.61 0.46 -20.47
C ASP A 94 7.35 1.22 -20.01
N VAL A 95 7.04 1.20 -18.70
CA VAL A 95 5.86 1.92 -18.19
C VAL A 95 6.04 3.45 -18.25
N ARG A 96 7.25 3.98 -18.04
CA ARG A 96 7.50 5.42 -18.23
C ARG A 96 7.41 5.80 -19.71
N ALA A 97 7.93 4.97 -20.62
CA ALA A 97 7.82 5.21 -22.05
C ALA A 97 6.34 5.28 -22.49
N GLU A 98 5.51 4.34 -22.01
CA GLU A 98 4.06 4.35 -22.28
C GLU A 98 3.37 5.59 -21.66
N ILE A 99 3.73 5.99 -20.44
CA ILE A 99 3.19 7.21 -19.81
C ILE A 99 3.57 8.48 -20.59
N ASP A 100 4.80 8.54 -21.09
CA ASP A 100 5.28 9.69 -21.86
C ASP A 100 4.62 9.75 -23.24
N LEU A 101 4.37 8.60 -23.87
CA LEU A 101 3.55 8.50 -25.08
C LEU A 101 2.11 9.00 -24.83
N LEU A 102 1.46 8.56 -23.74
CA LEU A 102 0.12 9.01 -23.37
C LEU A 102 0.07 10.53 -23.12
N ARG A 103 1.10 11.11 -22.50
CA ARG A 103 1.21 12.56 -22.32
C ARG A 103 1.36 13.30 -23.64
N ALA A 104 2.17 12.78 -24.55
CA ALA A 104 2.35 13.36 -25.88
C ALA A 104 1.02 13.40 -26.67
N GLU A 105 0.26 12.31 -26.62
CA GLU A 105 -1.08 12.23 -27.23
C GLU A 105 -2.05 13.23 -26.59
N LEU A 106 -2.07 13.34 -25.26
CA LEU A 106 -2.89 14.33 -24.55
C LEU A 106 -2.53 15.78 -24.91
N ASP A 107 -1.26 16.08 -25.14
CA ASP A 107 -0.82 17.41 -25.54
C ASP A 107 -1.16 17.75 -26.99
N LEU A 108 -1.22 16.76 -27.88
CA LEU A 108 -1.79 16.93 -29.22
C LEU A 108 -3.28 17.23 -29.14
N LEU A 109 -4.03 16.48 -28.32
CA LEU A 109 -5.45 16.71 -28.10
C LEU A 109 -5.74 18.10 -27.53
N LYS A 110 -5.00 18.52 -26.49
CA LYS A 110 -5.12 19.87 -25.90
C LYS A 110 -4.88 20.97 -26.93
N ARG A 111 -3.89 20.81 -27.81
CA ARG A 111 -3.58 21.79 -28.87
C ARG A 111 -4.72 21.89 -29.89
N ALA A 112 -5.22 20.75 -30.35
CA ALA A 112 -6.36 20.70 -31.28
C ALA A 112 -7.61 21.34 -30.66
N PHE A 113 -7.89 21.03 -29.39
CA PHE A 113 -9.04 21.58 -28.68
C PHE A 113 -8.92 23.10 -28.47
N ARG A 114 -7.76 23.60 -28.03
CA ARG A 114 -7.52 25.05 -27.88
C ARG A 114 -7.69 25.80 -29.20
N ARG A 115 -7.19 25.24 -30.30
CA ARG A 115 -7.39 25.80 -31.64
C ARG A 115 -8.87 25.85 -32.00
N HIS A 116 -9.59 24.75 -31.80
CA HIS A 116 -11.03 24.71 -32.07
C HIS A 116 -11.83 25.74 -31.25
N CYS A 117 -11.55 25.88 -29.96
CA CYS A 117 -12.19 26.90 -29.13
C CYS A 117 -11.88 28.33 -29.60
N ALA A 118 -10.67 28.59 -30.09
CA ALA A 118 -10.29 29.90 -30.63
C ALA A 118 -10.91 30.20 -32.00
N GLU A 119 -11.15 29.18 -32.82
CA GLU A 119 -11.80 29.29 -34.14
C GLU A 119 -13.33 29.42 -34.03
N THR A 120 -13.91 29.02 -32.90
CA THR A 120 -15.37 29.01 -32.66
C THR A 120 -15.83 30.11 -31.69
N ALA A 121 -14.92 30.99 -31.24
CA ALA A 121 -15.18 32.13 -30.36
C ALA A 121 -15.42 33.43 -31.13
#